data_AF-A0A7X9KYM5-F1
#
_entry.id   AF-A0A7X9KYM5-F1
#
_cell.length_a   1.000
_cell.length_b   1.000
_cell.length_c   1.000
_cell.angle_alpha   90.00
_cell.angle_beta   90.00
_cell.angle_gamma   90.00
#
_symmetry.space_group_name_H-M   'P 1'
#
loop_
_entity.id
_entity.type
_entity.pdbx_description
1 polymer ?
#
loop_
_entity_poly.entity_id
_entity_poly.type
_entity_poly.pdbx_seq_one_letter_code
_entity_poly.pdbx_strand_id
1 'polypeptide(L)'
;MLKANLQFFARKPAVDLAKQNNKQLLKGIKSNLKNIKVHEEKISNPMKYYPNWNELSSKVKQGHIKHWKKEIANFKQSIHDSTNIIKRRKNNENK
;
A
#
# COMPACT_ATOMS: atom_id res chain seq x y z
N MET A 1 24.09 -17.78 11.46
CA MET A 1 23.26 -16.61 11.09
C MET A 1 21.78 -17.02 11.13
N LEU A 2 20.98 -16.44 12.04
CA LEU A 2 19.54 -16.71 12.12
C LEU A 2 18.85 -16.20 10.84
N LYS A 3 18.34 -17.10 10.00
CA LYS A 3 17.35 -16.76 8.97
C LYS A 3 16.02 -16.55 9.68
N ALA A 4 15.76 -15.33 10.15
CA ALA A 4 14.43 -14.95 10.61
C ALA A 4 13.47 -15.11 9.42
N ASN A 5 12.64 -16.16 9.45
CA ASN A 5 11.69 -16.47 8.41
C ASN A 5 10.55 -15.43 8.50
N LEU A 6 10.74 -14.28 7.83
CA LEU A 6 9.82 -13.12 7.83
C LEU A 6 8.38 -13.49 7.43
N GLN A 7 8.20 -14.66 6.81
CA GLN A 7 6.91 -15.24 6.47
C GLN A 7 6.05 -15.60 7.68
N PHE A 8 6.65 -15.83 8.87
CA PHE A 8 5.89 -16.11 10.11
C PHE A 8 5.22 -14.87 10.73
N PHE A 9 5.68 -13.66 10.38
CA PHE A 9 5.03 -12.41 10.79
C PHE A 9 4.03 -11.88 9.76
N ALA A 10 3.80 -12.61 8.67
CA ALA A 10 2.73 -12.33 7.73
C ALA A 10 1.37 -12.72 8.36
N ARG A 11 0.98 -12.03 9.44
CA ARG A 11 -0.41 -12.01 9.89
C ARG A 11 -1.26 -11.67 8.67
N LYS A 12 -2.32 -12.45 8.45
CA LYS A 12 -3.25 -12.22 7.34
C LYS A 12 -3.77 -10.78 7.47
N PRO A 13 -3.48 -9.87 6.53
CA PRO A 13 -3.78 -8.44 6.67
C PRO A 13 -5.27 -8.17 6.94
N ALA A 14 -6.16 -9.02 6.41
CA ALA A 14 -7.60 -8.96 6.68
C ALA A 14 -7.98 -9.14 8.16
N VAL A 15 -7.25 -9.97 8.91
CA VAL A 15 -7.53 -10.24 10.34
C VAL A 15 -7.14 -9.04 11.21
N ASP A 16 -6.05 -8.35 10.87
CA ASP A 16 -5.62 -7.15 11.60
C ASP A 16 -6.51 -5.94 11.28
N LEU A 17 -6.98 -5.80 10.04
CA LEU A 17 -7.92 -4.74 9.66
C LEU A 17 -9.29 -4.89 10.35
N ALA A 18 -9.78 -6.11 10.54
CA ALA A 18 -11.06 -6.36 11.21
C ALA A 18 -11.08 -5.89 12.68
N LYS A 19 -9.92 -5.88 13.35
CA LYS A 19 -9.75 -5.41 14.74
C LYS A 19 -9.69 -3.89 14.86
N GLN A 20 -9.41 -3.18 13.77
CA GLN A 20 -9.33 -1.72 13.77
C GLN A 20 -10.72 -1.07 13.79
N ASN A 21 -10.89 0.00 14.54
CA ASN A 21 -12.13 0.79 14.52
C ASN A 21 -12.26 1.60 13.22
N ASN A 22 -13.45 2.15 12.94
CA ASN A 22 -13.72 2.89 11.71
C ASN A 22 -12.78 4.10 11.52
N LYS A 23 -12.43 4.82 12.61
CA LYS A 23 -11.50 5.98 12.54
C LYS A 23 -10.10 5.54 12.11
N GLN A 24 -9.60 4.42 12.64
CA GLN A 24 -8.30 3.84 12.27
C GLN A 24 -8.29 3.41 10.80
N LEU A 25 -9.35 2.73 10.34
CA LEU A 25 -9.48 2.32 8.93
C LEU A 25 -9.50 3.52 7.99
N LEU A 26 -10.24 4.59 8.31
CA LEU A 26 -10.27 5.82 7.52
C LEU A 26 -8.90 6.52 7.47
N LYS A 27 -8.16 6.53 8.60
CA LYS A 27 -6.78 7.05 8.64
C LYS A 27 -5.86 6.23 7.73
N GLY A 28 -5.99 4.90 7.75
CA GLY A 28 -5.26 4.00 6.86
C GLY A 28 -5.55 4.28 5.38
N ILE A 29 -6.83 4.40 5.02
CA ILE A 29 -7.26 4.75 3.65
C ILE A 29 -6.63 6.08 3.21
N LYS A 30 -6.69 7.12 4.04
CA LYS A 30 -6.10 8.43 3.73
C LYS A 30 -4.58 8.35 3.53
N SER A 31 -3.89 7.56 4.35
CA SER A 31 -2.45 7.33 4.21
C SER A 31 -2.12 6.61 2.89
N ASN A 32 -2.84 5.53 2.59
CA ASN A 32 -2.66 4.76 1.37
C ASN A 32 -2.93 5.60 0.11
N LEU A 33 -3.96 6.45 0.11
CA LEU A 33 -4.22 7.37 -1.00
C LEU A 33 -3.07 8.36 -1.24
N LYS A 34 -2.48 8.91 -0.17
CA LYS A 34 -1.29 9.76 -0.28
C LYS A 34 -0.10 9.01 -0.85
N ASN A 35 0.13 7.78 -0.38
CA ASN A 35 1.22 6.94 -0.87
C ASN A 35 1.04 6.55 -2.35
N ILE A 36 -0.19 6.26 -2.79
CA ILE A 36 -0.49 6.05 -4.22
C ILE A 36 -0.07 7.26 -5.03
N LYS A 37 -0.50 8.47 -4.65
CA LYS A 37 -0.15 9.70 -5.35
C LYS A 37 1.36 9.91 -5.43
N VAL A 38 2.09 9.66 -4.34
CA VAL A 38 3.56 9.76 -4.32
C VAL A 38 4.20 8.76 -5.29
N HIS A 39 3.70 7.52 -5.35
CA HIS A 39 4.25 6.51 -6.25
C HIS A 39 3.89 6.76 -7.72
N GLU A 40 2.71 7.29 -7.99
CA GLU A 40 2.32 7.77 -9.32
C GLU A 40 3.21 8.95 -9.78
N GLU A 41 3.56 9.84 -8.85
CA GLU A 41 4.51 10.93 -9.11
C GLU A 41 5.94 10.42 -9.33
N LYS A 42 6.39 9.40 -8.58
CA LYS A 42 7.68 8.73 -8.85
C LYS A 42 7.73 8.08 -10.22
N ILE A 43 6.62 7.53 -10.72
CA ILE A 43 6.56 6.90 -12.05
C ILE A 43 6.56 7.96 -13.16
N SER A 44 5.82 9.06 -12.98
CA SER A 44 5.69 10.12 -13.98
C SER A 44 6.87 11.10 -14.00
N ASN A 45 7.44 11.40 -12.83
CA ASN A 45 8.58 12.29 -12.65
C ASN A 45 9.61 11.69 -11.66
N PRO A 46 10.33 10.62 -12.05
CA PRO A 46 11.27 9.95 -11.18
C PRO A 46 12.43 10.85 -10.74
N MET A 47 12.87 11.79 -11.58
CA MET A 47 13.98 12.70 -11.28
C MET A 47 13.72 13.60 -10.06
N LYS A 48 12.45 13.92 -9.77
CA LYS A 48 12.06 14.65 -8.55
C LYS A 48 12.46 13.91 -7.26
N TYR A 49 12.47 12.58 -7.29
CA TYR A 49 12.75 11.73 -6.13
C TYR A 49 14.12 11.07 -6.17
N TYR A 50 14.66 10.90 -7.38
CA TYR A 50 15.94 10.26 -7.66
C TYR A 50 16.70 11.18 -8.64
N PRO A 51 17.47 12.17 -8.14
CA PRO A 51 18.16 13.14 -8.99
C PRO A 51 19.08 12.49 -10.04
N ASN A 52 19.72 11.37 -9.68
CA ASN A 52 20.57 10.57 -10.56
C ASN A 52 19.79 9.55 -11.41
N TRP A 53 18.46 9.68 -11.56
CA TRP A 53 17.63 8.71 -12.28
C TRP A 53 18.18 8.42 -13.67
N ASN A 54 18.66 9.42 -14.39
CA ASN A 54 19.16 9.25 -15.75
C ASN A 54 20.42 8.40 -15.83
N GLU A 55 21.25 8.42 -14.79
CA GLU A 55 22.49 7.63 -14.67
C GLU A 55 22.23 6.14 -14.39
N LEU A 56 21.02 5.80 -13.94
CA LEU A 56 20.66 4.41 -13.67
C LEU A 56 20.48 3.60 -14.97
N SER A 57 20.90 2.34 -14.92
CA SER A 57 20.67 1.41 -16.03
C SER A 57 19.18 1.14 -16.25
N SER A 58 18.81 0.79 -17.49
CA SER A 58 17.42 0.47 -17.84
C SER A 58 16.82 -0.64 -16.97
N LYS A 59 17.63 -1.64 -16.58
CA LYS A 59 17.20 -2.73 -15.68
C LYS A 59 16.83 -2.20 -14.28
N VAL A 60 17.64 -1.29 -13.74
CA VAL A 60 17.38 -0.68 -12.42
C VAL A 60 16.15 0.20 -12.48
N LYS A 61 16.01 1.03 -13.51
CA LYS A 61 14.82 1.86 -13.76
C LYS A 61 13.54 1.01 -13.82
N GLN A 62 13.56 -0.08 -14.58
CA GLN A 62 12.43 -1.02 -14.68
C GLN A 62 12.12 -1.68 -13.32
N GLY A 63 13.15 -2.05 -12.55
CA GLY A 63 12.98 -2.61 -11.21
C GLY A 63 12.24 -1.65 -10.26
N HIS A 64 12.62 -0.39 -10.25
CA HIS A 64 11.94 0.66 -9.48
C HIS A 64 10.49 0.84 -9.92
N ILE A 65 10.23 0.97 -11.23
CA ILE A 65 8.87 1.11 -11.76
C ILE A 65 8.00 -0.09 -11.39
N LYS A 66 8.52 -1.32 -11.51
CA LYS A 66 7.81 -2.55 -11.13
C LYS A 66 7.49 -2.56 -9.65
N HIS A 67 8.44 -2.17 -8.81
CA HIS A 67 8.23 -2.07 -7.37
C HIS A 67 7.14 -1.05 -7.02
N TRP A 68 7.21 0.17 -7.55
CA TRP A 68 6.21 1.21 -7.28
C TRP A 68 4.81 0.82 -7.77
N LYS A 69 4.70 0.17 -8.93
CA LYS A 69 3.41 -0.39 -9.41
C LYS A 69 2.86 -1.45 -8.46
N LYS A 70 3.72 -2.33 -7.93
CA LYS A 70 3.33 -3.34 -6.93
C LYS A 70 2.82 -2.68 -5.65
N GLU A 71 3.52 -1.67 -5.15
CA GLU A 71 3.09 -0.94 -3.95
C GLU A 71 1.76 -0.22 -4.15
N ILE A 72 1.54 0.41 -5.31
CA ILE A 72 0.23 0.99 -5.68
C ILE A 72 -0.87 -0.08 -5.64
N ALA A 73 -0.63 -1.26 -6.20
CA ALA A 73 -1.60 -2.35 -6.16
C ALA A 73 -1.90 -2.81 -4.73
N ASN A 74 -0.87 -2.95 -3.88
CA ASN A 74 -1.03 -3.29 -2.46
C ASN A 74 -1.87 -2.24 -1.71
N PHE A 75 -1.58 -0.95 -1.93
CA PHE A 75 -2.34 0.15 -1.30
C PHE A 75 -3.81 0.16 -1.76
N LYS A 76 -4.07 -0.05 -3.06
CA LYS A 76 -5.43 -0.15 -3.60
C LYS A 76 -6.20 -1.32 -2.97
N GLN A 77 -5.57 -2.48 -2.83
CA GLN A 77 -6.18 -3.63 -2.16
C GLN A 77 -6.51 -3.31 -0.69
N SER A 78 -5.57 -2.71 0.05
CA SER A 78 -5.79 -2.33 1.45
C SER A 78 -6.93 -1.31 1.62
N ILE A 79 -7.06 -0.35 0.69
CA ILE A 79 -8.19 0.59 0.67
C ILE A 79 -9.51 -0.15 0.42
N HIS A 80 -9.54 -1.06 -0.56
CA HIS A 80 -10.71 -1.86 -0.87
C HIS A 80 -11.18 -2.67 0.34
N ASP A 81 -10.26 -3.39 0.99
CA ASP A 81 -10.55 -4.20 2.17
C ASP A 81 -11.09 -3.36 3.34
N SER A 82 -10.43 -2.23 3.62
CA SER A 82 -10.85 -1.30 4.67
C SER A 82 -12.25 -0.72 4.41
N THR A 83 -12.53 -0.39 3.14
CA THR A 83 -13.84 0.14 2.73
C THR A 83 -14.94 -0.91 2.87
N ASN A 84 -14.66 -2.17 2.50
CA ASN A 84 -15.60 -3.27 2.65
C ASN A 84 -15.94 -3.55 4.12
N ILE A 85 -14.96 -3.48 5.01
CA ILE A 85 -15.20 -3.63 6.46
C ILE A 85 -16.14 -2.53 6.97
N ILE A 86 -15.88 -1.26 6.61
CA ILE A 86 -16.74 -0.13 7.01
C ILE A 86 -18.17 -0.31 6.47
N LYS A 87 -18.32 -0.72 5.20
CA LYS A 87 -19.64 -0.98 4.60
C LYS A 87 -20.39 -2.10 5.33
N ARG A 88 -19.73 -3.22 5.63
CA ARG A 88 -20.32 -4.34 6.37
C ARG A 88 -20.80 -3.93 7.77
N ARG A 89 -20.01 -3.11 8.48
CA ARG A 89 -20.39 -2.57 9.80
C ARG A 89 -21.66 -1.73 9.73
N LYS A 90 -21.73 -0.78 8.78
CA LYS A 90 -22.93 0.05 8.57
C LYS A 90 -24.18 -0.78 8.26
N ASN A 91 -24.04 -1.81 7.42
CA ASN A 91 -25.18 -2.67 7.08
C ASN A 91 -25.67 -3.52 8.27
N ASN A 92 -24.78 -3.89 9.19
CA ASN A 92 -25.15 -4.62 10.41
C ASN A 92 -25.76 -3.71 11.49
N GLU A 93 -25.42 -2.42 11.52
CA GLU A 93 -26.03 -1.44 12.42
C GLU A 93 -27.46 -1.05 12.01
N ASN A 94 -27.81 -1.24 10.74
CA ASN A 94 -29.14 -0.91 10.17
C ASN A 94 -30.10 -2.12 10.15
N LYS A 95 -29.78 -3.21 10.84
CA LYS A 95 -30.57 -4.44 10.92
C LYS A 95 -30.99 -4.71 12.35
#